data_AF-A0A2V8INN9-F1
#
_entry.id   AF-A0A2V8INN9-F1
#
_cell.length_a   1.000
_cell.length_b   1.000
_cell.length_c   1.000
_cell.angle_alpha   90.00
_cell.angle_beta   90.00
_cell.angle_gamma   90.00
#
_symmetry.space_group_name_H-M   'P 1'
#
loop_
_entity.id
_entity.type
_entity.pdbx_description
1 polymer ?
#
loop_
_entity_poly.entity_id
_entity_poly.type
_entity_poly.pdbx_seq_one_letter_code
_entity_poly.pdbx_strand_id
1 'polypeptide(L)'
;IGDFAGPKTIRSVGTYLKQQNAVVTAFYLSNVEQYLFQQNDDWSRFYENVATLPLDSNARFIRSVFNGYAYNLRANGYFRSDSLLASIPDLLEAFNAGKIETYYDVIRMSK
;
A
#
# COMPACT_ATOMS: atom_id res chain seq x y z
N ILE A 1 4.91 16.27 -10.35
CA ILE A 1 3.70 15.42 -10.27
C ILE A 1 4.16 13.97 -10.36
N GLY A 2 3.59 13.07 -9.56
CA GLY A 2 3.94 11.65 -9.54
C GLY A 2 2.70 10.78 -9.43
N ASP A 3 2.69 9.70 -10.20
CA ASP A 3 1.61 8.71 -10.26
C ASP A 3 2.10 7.39 -9.64
N PHE A 4 1.26 6.77 -8.82
CA PHE A 4 1.54 5.55 -8.08
C PHE A 4 1.48 4.31 -8.98
N ALA A 5 0.52 4.26 -9.91
CA ALA A 5 0.40 3.19 -10.90
C ALA A 5 1.25 3.47 -12.15
N GLY A 6 1.72 4.71 -12.31
CA GLY A 6 2.56 5.14 -13.41
C GLY A 6 3.95 4.48 -13.40
N PRO A 7 4.55 4.22 -14.58
CA PRO A 7 5.77 3.41 -14.69
C PRO A 7 7.07 4.13 -14.26
N LYS A 8 7.00 5.41 -13.86
CA LYS A 8 8.19 6.26 -13.70
C LYS A 8 8.52 6.58 -12.25
N THR A 9 7.58 7.19 -11.51
CA THR A 9 7.92 7.95 -10.30
C THR A 9 8.50 7.07 -9.20
N ILE A 10 7.77 6.05 -8.77
CA ILE A 10 8.22 5.16 -7.67
C ILE A 10 9.50 4.42 -8.06
N ARG A 11 9.60 3.94 -9.30
CA ARG A 11 10.82 3.26 -9.79
C ARG A 11 12.03 4.18 -9.78
N SER A 12 11.86 5.44 -10.18
CA SER A 12 12.93 6.45 -10.14
C SER A 12 13.39 6.76 -8.72
N VAL A 13 12.44 6.82 -7.76
CA VAL A 13 12.76 6.93 -6.33
C VAL A 13 13.54 5.71 -5.86
N GLY A 14 13.15 4.50 -6.25
CA GLY A 14 13.89 3.27 -5.94
C GLY A 14 15.33 3.30 -6.44
N THR A 15 15.56 3.76 -7.67
CA THR A 15 16.91 3.96 -8.23
C THR A 15 17.71 4.96 -7.40
N TYR A 16 17.12 6.11 -7.07
CA TYR A 16 17.77 7.12 -6.26
C TYR A 16 18.17 6.60 -4.87
N LEU A 17 17.27 5.93 -4.16
CA LEU A 17 17.55 5.37 -2.84
C LEU A 17 18.69 4.35 -2.85
N LYS A 18 18.74 3.48 -3.87
CA LYS A 18 19.85 2.53 -4.06
C LYS A 18 21.19 3.23 -4.25
N GLN A 19 21.22 4.34 -5.00
CA GLN A 19 22.44 5.15 -5.17
C GLN A 19 22.91 5.80 -3.86
N GLN A 20 21.98 6.09 -2.95
CA GLN A 20 22.29 6.67 -1.64
C GLN A 20 22.53 5.61 -0.55
N ASN A 21 22.52 4.31 -0.88
CA ASN A 21 22.53 3.21 0.10
C ASN A 21 21.43 3.36 1.18
N ALA A 22 20.26 3.86 0.79
CA ALA A 22 19.12 4.09 1.65
C ALA A 22 18.01 3.06 1.40
N VAL A 23 17.19 2.80 2.42
CA VAL A 23 16.04 1.89 2.37
C VAL A 23 14.77 2.62 2.81
N VAL A 24 13.62 2.14 2.33
CA VAL A 24 12.30 2.61 2.74
C VAL A 24 11.87 1.88 4.00
N THR A 25 11.58 2.61 5.07
CA THR A 25 11.01 2.09 6.32
C THR A 25 9.52 2.41 6.49
N ALA A 26 9.02 3.42 5.79
CA ALA A 26 7.61 3.80 5.80
C ALA A 26 7.17 4.34 4.44
N PHE A 27 5.95 4.00 4.03
CA PHE A 27 5.28 4.56 2.85
C PHE A 27 3.88 5.04 3.25
N TYR A 28 3.65 6.35 3.20
CA TYR A 28 2.35 6.96 3.51
C TYR A 28 1.46 7.02 2.27
N LEU A 29 0.22 6.56 2.42
CA LEU A 29 -0.74 6.40 1.32
C LEU A 29 -1.98 7.27 1.45
N SER A 30 -2.28 7.81 2.63
CA SER A 30 -3.64 8.28 2.92
C SER A 30 -4.66 7.21 2.46
N ASN A 31 -5.66 7.57 1.66
CA ASN A 31 -6.61 6.64 1.03
C ASN A 31 -6.33 6.36 -0.46
N VAL A 32 -5.10 6.57 -0.96
CA VAL A 32 -4.78 6.38 -2.39
C VAL A 32 -5.13 4.98 -2.88
N GLU A 33 -4.86 3.93 -2.08
CA GLU A 33 -5.20 2.55 -2.44
C GLU A 33 -6.69 2.37 -2.73
N GLN A 34 -7.59 3.05 -2.01
CA GLN A 34 -9.03 2.97 -2.28
C GLN A 34 -9.36 3.37 -3.72
N TYR A 35 -8.69 4.40 -4.26
CA TYR A 35 -8.90 4.84 -5.64
C TYR A 35 -8.25 3.87 -6.64
N LEU A 36 -7.05 3.36 -6.34
CA LEU A 36 -6.37 2.40 -7.20
C LEU A 36 -7.16 1.10 -7.37
N PHE A 37 -7.81 0.61 -6.32
CA PHE A 37 -8.69 -0.57 -6.38
C PHE A 37 -10.04 -0.27 -7.05
N GLN A 38 -10.43 0.99 -7.22
CA GLN A 38 -11.62 1.40 -7.97
C GLN A 38 -11.33 1.60 -9.47
N GLN A 39 -10.05 1.71 -9.85
CA GLN A 39 -9.60 2.04 -11.20
C GLN A 39 -8.88 0.84 -11.84
N ASN A 40 -9.66 -0.12 -12.35
CA ASN A 40 -9.14 -1.29 -13.08
C ASN A 40 -7.98 -1.98 -12.32
N ASP A 41 -6.86 -2.21 -13.01
CA ASP A 41 -5.65 -2.87 -12.50
C ASP A 41 -4.57 -1.87 -12.05
N ASP A 42 -4.93 -0.65 -11.64
CA ASP A 42 -3.94 0.35 -11.16
C ASP A 42 -3.27 -0.08 -9.85
N TRP A 43 -4.01 -0.80 -8.98
CA TRP A 43 -3.50 -1.28 -7.70
C TRP A 43 -2.38 -2.33 -7.85
N SER A 44 -2.47 -3.23 -8.84
CA SER A 44 -1.45 -4.27 -9.07
C SER A 44 -0.16 -3.64 -9.59
N ARG A 45 -0.26 -2.71 -10.56
CA ARG A 45 0.88 -1.92 -11.05
C ARG A 45 1.54 -1.09 -9.95
N PHE A 46 0.75 -0.55 -9.02
CA PHE A 46 1.30 0.12 -7.86
C PHE A 46 2.15 -0.82 -6.99
N TYR A 47 1.68 -2.03 -6.70
CA TYR A 47 2.49 -2.99 -5.93
C TYR A 47 3.72 -3.49 -6.68
N GLU A 48 3.65 -3.69 -7.99
CA GLU A 48 4.84 -3.94 -8.83
C GLU A 48 5.85 -2.81 -8.74
N ASN A 49 5.39 -1.55 -8.73
CA ASN A 49 6.25 -0.39 -8.56
C ASN A 49 6.89 -0.37 -7.16
N VAL A 50 6.13 -0.64 -6.10
CA VAL A 50 6.65 -0.71 -4.73
C VAL A 50 7.69 -1.83 -4.58
N ALA A 51 7.49 -2.97 -5.24
CA ALA A 51 8.46 -4.07 -5.25
C ALA A 51 9.83 -3.70 -5.84
N THR A 52 9.94 -2.57 -6.56
CA THR A 52 11.24 -2.07 -7.07
C THR A 52 12.06 -1.31 -6.03
N LEU A 53 11.43 -0.88 -4.93
CA LEU A 53 12.07 -0.10 -3.88
C LEU A 53 13.02 -0.95 -3.04
N PRO A 54 14.15 -0.40 -2.55
CA PRO A 54 14.91 -1.03 -1.48
C PRO A 54 14.12 -0.92 -0.17
N LEU A 55 13.59 -2.02 0.35
CA LEU A 55 12.74 -2.05 1.55
C LEU A 55 13.50 -2.53 2.77
N ASP A 56 13.24 -1.90 3.91
CA ASP A 56 13.58 -2.50 5.21
C ASP A 56 12.66 -3.69 5.52
N SER A 57 13.16 -4.68 6.25
CA SER A 57 12.38 -5.86 6.68
C SER A 57 11.14 -5.50 7.51
N ASN A 58 11.14 -4.35 8.19
CA ASN A 58 10.04 -3.84 9.00
C ASN A 58 9.27 -2.71 8.30
N ALA A 59 9.49 -2.49 7.00
CA ALA A 59 8.87 -1.39 6.28
C ALA A 59 7.33 -1.44 6.38
N ARG A 60 6.70 -0.29 6.66
CA ARG A 60 5.25 -0.21 6.86
C ARG A 60 4.55 0.67 5.84
N PHE A 61 3.42 0.20 5.33
CA PHE A 61 2.41 1.09 4.77
C PHE A 61 1.66 1.78 5.89
N ILE A 62 1.42 3.08 5.72
CA ILE A 62 0.55 3.89 6.58
C ILE A 62 -0.61 4.36 5.72
N ARG A 63 -1.82 3.88 5.99
CA ARG A 63 -3.01 4.18 5.21
C ARG A 63 -4.13 4.71 6.08
N SER A 64 -5.01 5.48 5.46
CA SER A 64 -6.23 6.01 6.05
C SER A 64 -7.42 5.35 5.36
N VAL A 65 -8.23 4.63 6.12
CA VAL A 65 -9.45 3.97 5.64
C VAL A 65 -10.63 4.79 6.12
N PHE A 66 -11.53 5.16 5.21
CA PHE A 66 -12.71 5.97 5.50
C PHE A 66 -13.99 5.12 5.37
N ASN A 67 -15.14 5.66 5.81
CA ASN A 67 -16.53 5.24 5.57
C ASN A 67 -16.77 3.86 4.91
N GLY A 68 -17.64 3.01 5.49
CA GLY A 68 -18.05 1.73 4.91
C GLY A 68 -16.96 0.65 4.97
N TYR A 69 -15.73 0.94 4.55
CA TYR A 69 -14.56 0.08 4.74
C TYR A 69 -14.09 0.11 6.20
N ALA A 70 -14.02 1.29 6.82
CA ALA A 70 -13.72 1.43 8.25
C ALA A 70 -14.81 0.82 9.15
N TYR A 71 -16.06 0.85 8.69
CA TYR A 71 -17.21 0.28 9.41
C TYR A 71 -17.12 -1.24 9.54
N ASN A 72 -16.65 -1.94 8.51
CA ASN A 72 -16.51 -3.40 8.49
C ASN A 72 -15.29 -3.92 9.28
N LEU A 73 -14.36 -3.06 9.67
CA LEU A 73 -13.14 -3.42 10.41
C LEU A 73 -13.38 -3.60 11.91
N ARG A 74 -14.30 -2.83 12.50
CA ARG A 74 -14.60 -2.86 13.93
C ARG A 74 -16.12 -2.89 14.10
N ALA A 75 -16.66 -4.08 14.34
CA ALA A 75 -18.09 -4.37 14.43
C ALA A 75 -18.88 -3.55 15.48
N ASN A 76 -18.25 -2.66 16.25
CA ASN A 76 -18.85 -1.93 17.38
C ASN A 76 -18.45 -0.44 17.47
N GLY A 77 -18.16 0.25 16.36
CA GLY A 77 -17.84 1.69 16.42
C GLY A 77 -18.10 2.47 15.14
N TYR A 78 -18.68 3.66 15.28
CA TYR A 78 -18.87 4.63 14.19
C TYR A 78 -17.57 5.39 13.91
N PHE A 79 -16.54 4.70 13.40
CA PHE A 79 -15.33 5.37 12.93
C PHE A 79 -15.55 5.92 11.52
N ARG A 80 -15.49 7.25 11.39
CA ARG A 80 -15.49 7.93 10.08
C ARG A 80 -14.19 7.70 9.31
N SER A 81 -13.11 7.45 10.04
CA SER A 81 -11.78 7.12 9.53
C SER A 81 -10.98 6.33 10.55
N ASP A 82 -10.10 5.43 10.09
CA ASP A 82 -9.07 4.78 10.91
C ASP A 82 -7.72 4.82 10.17
N SER A 83 -6.62 4.89 10.91
CA SER A 83 -5.27 4.83 10.36
C SER A 83 -4.68 3.45 10.62
N LEU A 84 -4.36 2.73 9.55
CA LEU A 84 -3.90 1.35 9.64
C LEU A 84 -2.46 1.18 9.19
N LEU A 85 -1.78 0.23 9.80
CA LEU A 85 -0.42 -0.17 9.44
C LEU A 85 -0.41 -1.58 8.84
N ALA A 86 0.28 -1.78 7.72
CA ALA A 86 0.61 -3.12 7.22
C ALA A 86 2.10 -3.26 6.90
N SER A 87 2.62 -4.48 7.03
CA SER A 87 3.94 -4.84 6.52
C SER A 87 3.97 -4.71 5.00
N ILE A 88 4.92 -3.94 4.45
CA ILE A 88 5.11 -3.89 2.99
C ILE A 88 5.60 -5.26 2.48
N PRO A 89 6.61 -5.90 3.08
CA PRO A 89 7.05 -7.23 2.65
C PRO A 89 5.92 -8.28 2.63
N ASP A 90 5.15 -8.41 3.71
CA ASP A 90 4.09 -9.44 3.80
C ASP A 90 2.98 -9.17 2.78
N LEU A 91 2.64 -7.90 2.55
CA LEU A 91 1.63 -7.52 1.56
C LEU A 91 2.10 -7.87 0.14
N LEU A 92 3.37 -7.57 -0.20
CA LEU A 92 3.94 -7.93 -1.50
C LEU A 92 4.04 -9.45 -1.68
N GLU A 93 4.35 -10.20 -0.62
CA GLU A 93 4.33 -11.66 -0.64
C GLU A 93 2.91 -12.19 -0.92
N ALA A 94 1.90 -11.68 -0.21
CA ALA A 94 0.50 -12.04 -0.46
C ALA A 94 0.05 -11.68 -1.88
N PHE A 95 0.44 -10.52 -2.39
CA PHE A 95 0.18 -10.09 -3.76
C PHE A 95 0.79 -11.06 -4.78
N ASN A 96 2.08 -11.38 -4.64
CA ASN A 96 2.78 -12.32 -5.53
C ASN A 96 2.19 -13.75 -5.47
N ALA A 97 1.61 -14.12 -4.33
CA ALA A 97 0.91 -15.38 -4.14
C ALA A 97 -0.54 -15.38 -4.67
N GLY A 98 -1.01 -14.28 -5.28
CA GLY A 98 -2.38 -14.15 -5.79
C GLY A 98 -3.44 -14.03 -4.69
N LYS A 99 -3.07 -13.65 -3.47
CA LYS A 99 -4.00 -13.55 -2.32
C LYS A 99 -4.61 -12.16 -2.14
N ILE A 100 -4.25 -11.21 -2.98
CA ILE A 100 -4.80 -9.86 -2.99
C ILE A 100 -5.64 -9.71 -4.25
N GLU A 101 -6.96 -9.66 -4.08
CA GLU A 101 -7.89 -9.46 -5.20
C GLU A 101 -8.73 -8.19 -5.00
N THR A 102 -8.94 -7.80 -3.74
CA THR A 102 -9.78 -6.67 -3.37
C THR A 102 -9.11 -5.79 -2.33
N TYR A 103 -9.59 -4.55 -2.21
CA TYR A 103 -9.12 -3.64 -1.16
C TYR A 103 -9.42 -4.19 0.26
N TYR A 104 -10.42 -5.06 0.41
CA TYR A 104 -10.71 -5.70 1.69
C TYR A 104 -9.61 -6.65 2.15
N ASP A 105 -8.91 -7.32 1.22
CA ASP A 105 -7.80 -8.22 1.54
C ASP A 105 -6.64 -7.43 2.15
N VAL A 106 -6.30 -6.29 1.54
CA VAL A 106 -5.29 -5.34 2.04
C VAL A 106 -5.65 -4.84 3.44
N ILE A 107 -6.92 -4.46 3.62
CA ILE A 107 -7.43 -3.97 4.91
C ILE A 107 -7.32 -5.06 6.00
N ARG A 108 -7.67 -6.31 5.69
CA ARG A 108 -7.58 -7.44 6.64
C ARG A 108 -6.15 -7.77 7.08
N MET A 109 -5.16 -7.48 6.24
CA MET A 109 -3.75 -7.62 6.57
C MET A 109 -3.20 -6.46 7.42
N SER A 110 -4.01 -5.45 7.68
CA SER A 110 -3.62 -4.25 8.42
C SER A 110 -4.03 -4.33 9.89
N LYS A 111 -3.32 -3.59 10.75
CA LYS A 111 -3.63 -3.44 12.18
C LYS A 111 -3.92 -1.99 12.52
#